data_AF-A0A936D7W1-F1
#
_entry.id   AF-A0A936D7W1-F1
#
_cell.length_a   1.000
_cell.length_b   1.000
_cell.length_c   1.000
_cell.angle_alpha   90.00
_cell.angle_beta   90.00
_cell.angle_gamma   90.00
#
_symmetry.space_group_name_H-M   'P 1'
#
loop_
_entity.id
_entity.type
_entity.pdbx_description
1 polymer ?
#
loop_
_entity_poly.entity_id
_entity_poly.type
_entity_poly.pdbx_seq_one_letter_code
_entity_poly.pdbx_strand_id
1 'polypeptide(L)'
;MSTLRTSLGLVICASLLGGCYGNVDAFAKRAAALSCKRTKNCDGSAFDELYKGDMGRCKDDVEDNLHDQLDPLIDDAGCDYDAKEGRLCIKTANKLKNECSDDADQDIADDCAEVLDCPGD
;
A
#
# COMPACT_ATOMS: atom_id res chain seq x y z
N MET A 1 -29.91 -43.12 22.96
CA MET A 1 -30.03 -42.66 21.56
C MET A 1 -29.76 -41.16 21.58
N SER A 2 -28.49 -40.78 21.56
CA SER A 2 -27.73 -40.38 20.37
C SER A 2 -28.10 -38.97 19.89
N THR A 3 -27.31 -38.01 20.38
CA THR A 3 -26.67 -36.92 19.64
C THR A 3 -27.40 -36.33 18.43
N LEU A 4 -27.83 -35.08 18.56
CA LEU A 4 -27.74 -34.12 17.45
C LEU A 4 -26.89 -32.93 17.88
N ARG A 5 -25.62 -32.99 17.45
CA ARG A 5 -24.69 -31.86 17.39
C ARG A 5 -25.18 -30.94 16.29
N THR A 6 -25.74 -29.79 16.65
CA THR A 6 -26.05 -28.73 15.69
C THR A 6 -24.77 -27.95 15.41
N SER A 7 -23.96 -28.48 14.50
CA SER A 7 -22.82 -27.80 13.89
C SER A 7 -23.30 -27.09 12.63
N LEU A 8 -24.02 -25.97 12.77
CA LEU A 8 -24.15 -24.97 11.71
C LEU A 8 -23.18 -23.85 12.12
N GLY A 9 -21.96 -23.82 11.59
CA GLY A 9 -21.74 -23.44 10.21
C GLY A 9 -21.48 -21.93 10.16
N LEU A 10 -20.46 -21.48 10.91
CA LEU A 10 -19.99 -20.10 10.91
C LEU A 10 -19.15 -19.86 9.65
N VAL A 11 -19.79 -19.92 8.48
CA VAL A 11 -19.20 -19.48 7.21
C VAL A 11 -19.65 -18.04 7.01
N ILE A 12 -19.03 -17.13 7.75
CA ILE A 12 -19.29 -15.69 7.62
C ILE A 12 -17.94 -14.97 7.51
N CYS A 13 -17.74 -14.34 6.35
CA CYS A 13 -16.82 -13.24 6.09
C CYS A 13 -15.31 -13.51 5.94
N ALA A 14 -14.90 -14.41 5.04
CA ALA A 14 -13.54 -14.38 4.48
C ALA A 14 -13.42 -13.61 3.16
N SER A 15 -14.52 -13.39 2.43
CA SER A 15 -14.53 -12.80 1.08
C SER A 15 -14.71 -11.27 1.02
N LEU A 16 -14.87 -10.59 2.17
CA LEU A 16 -14.99 -9.12 2.23
C LEU A 16 -13.70 -8.39 2.62
N LEU A 17 -12.62 -9.11 2.91
CA LEU A 17 -11.32 -8.51 3.25
C LEU A 17 -10.42 -8.28 2.02
N GLY A 18 -10.85 -8.70 0.83
CA GLY A 18 -10.13 -8.42 -0.43
C GLY A 18 -10.28 -6.99 -0.94
N GLY A 19 -11.17 -6.19 -0.35
CA GLY A 19 -11.66 -4.94 -0.97
C GLY A 19 -10.93 -3.64 -0.63
N CYS A 20 -9.97 -3.62 0.30
CA CYS A 20 -9.35 -2.34 0.69
C CYS A 20 -8.12 -1.95 -0.16
N TYR A 21 -7.52 -2.88 -0.91
CA TYR A 21 -6.30 -2.67 -1.71
C TYR A 21 -6.30 -3.51 -2.99
N GLY A 22 -7.49 -3.82 -3.51
CA GLY A 22 -7.68 -4.77 -4.61
C GLY A 22 -7.32 -4.22 -5.99
N ASN A 23 -6.98 -2.93 -6.09
CA ASN A 23 -6.56 -2.28 -7.32
C ASN A 23 -5.47 -1.24 -7.04
N VAL A 24 -4.87 -0.75 -8.12
CA VAL A 24 -3.75 0.21 -8.12
C VAL A 24 -4.13 1.54 -7.48
N ASP A 25 -5.31 2.09 -7.80
CA ASP A 25 -5.79 3.36 -7.24
C ASP A 25 -5.89 3.33 -5.70
N ALA A 26 -6.54 2.30 -5.15
CA ALA A 26 -6.66 2.13 -3.71
C ALA A 26 -5.29 1.91 -3.03
N PHE A 27 -4.37 1.24 -3.73
CA PHE A 27 -2.99 1.07 -3.30
C PHE A 27 -2.23 2.40 -3.27
N ALA A 28 -2.20 3.12 -4.40
CA ALA A 28 -1.48 4.37 -4.58
C ALA A 28 -1.91 5.41 -3.53
N LYS A 29 -3.22 5.60 -3.39
CA LYS A 29 -3.80 6.47 -2.37
C LYS A 29 -3.38 6.12 -0.95
N ARG A 30 -3.30 4.83 -0.63
CA ARG A 30 -2.89 4.37 0.70
C ARG A 30 -1.39 4.56 0.91
N ALA A 31 -0.58 4.18 -0.07
CA ALA A 31 0.86 4.32 -0.05
C ALA A 31 1.24 5.80 0.11
N ALA A 32 0.61 6.71 -0.65
CA ALA A 32 0.77 8.14 -0.52
C ALA A 32 0.44 8.66 0.89
N ALA A 33 -0.68 8.23 1.47
CA ALA A 33 -1.06 8.62 2.83
C ALA A 33 -0.08 8.13 3.91
N LEU A 34 0.61 7.00 3.70
CA LEU A 34 1.61 6.47 4.62
C LEU A 34 2.97 7.14 4.43
N SER A 35 3.40 7.32 3.18
CA SER A 35 4.62 8.03 2.81
C SER A 35 4.62 9.45 3.38
N CYS A 36 3.57 10.25 3.09
CA CYS A 36 3.45 11.61 3.60
C CYS A 36 3.41 11.72 5.12
N LYS A 37 2.84 10.72 5.80
CA LYS A 37 2.89 10.66 7.27
C LYS A 37 4.32 10.44 7.76
N ARG A 38 5.08 9.57 7.10
CA ARG A 38 6.49 9.34 7.42
C ARG A 38 7.31 10.59 7.15
N THR A 39 7.20 11.19 5.97
CA THR A 39 7.89 12.45 5.63
C THR A 39 7.57 13.52 6.66
N LYS A 40 6.30 13.76 6.99
CA LYS A 40 5.94 14.75 8.01
C LYS A 40 6.57 14.47 9.39
N ASN A 41 6.62 13.21 9.81
CA ASN A 41 7.06 12.84 11.15
C ASN A 41 8.59 12.72 11.28
N CYS A 42 9.26 12.31 10.21
CA CYS A 42 10.69 12.01 10.20
C CYS A 42 11.53 13.06 9.48
N ASP A 43 10.92 13.80 8.55
CA ASP A 43 11.54 14.92 7.84
C ASP A 43 10.54 16.08 7.69
N GLY A 44 10.14 16.62 8.85
CA GLY A 44 9.20 17.74 8.90
C GLY A 44 9.69 18.98 8.14
N SER A 45 11.01 19.18 8.06
CA SER A 45 11.63 20.23 7.25
C SER A 45 11.33 20.08 5.77
N ALA A 46 11.59 18.91 5.19
CA ALA A 46 11.27 18.67 3.78
C ALA A 46 9.76 18.73 3.53
N PHE A 47 8.95 18.22 4.46
CA PHE A 47 7.50 18.30 4.35
C PHE A 47 7.01 19.76 4.29
N ASP A 48 7.54 20.63 5.16
CA ASP A 48 7.19 22.05 5.17
C ASP A 48 7.77 22.80 3.96
N GLU A 49 8.95 22.42 3.48
CA GLU A 49 9.56 23.05 2.30
C GLU A 49 8.78 22.72 1.02
N LEU A 50 8.53 21.44 0.78
CA LEU A 50 7.93 20.92 -0.45
C LEU A 50 6.42 21.15 -0.47
N TYR A 51 5.74 20.85 0.64
CA TYR A 51 4.28 20.82 0.70
C TYR A 51 3.68 21.96 1.53
N LYS A 52 4.50 22.84 2.11
CA LYS A 52 4.03 23.98 2.94
C LYS A 52 3.17 23.55 4.13
N GLY A 53 3.47 22.37 4.69
CA GLY A 53 2.69 21.80 5.79
C GLY A 53 1.36 21.16 5.36
N ASP A 54 1.07 21.13 4.05
CA ASP A 54 -0.18 20.62 3.50
C ASP A 54 -0.12 19.12 3.23
N MET A 55 -0.85 18.37 4.04
CA MET A 55 -0.96 16.92 3.94
C MET A 55 -1.85 16.45 2.77
N GLY A 56 -2.76 17.30 2.28
CA GLY A 56 -3.52 17.02 1.07
C GLY A 56 -2.59 17.07 -0.13
N ARG A 57 -1.88 18.19 -0.29
CA ARG A 57 -0.92 18.37 -1.39
C ARG A 57 0.14 17.27 -1.44
N CYS A 58 0.73 16.90 -0.30
CA CYS A 58 1.69 15.79 -0.29
C CYS A 58 1.08 14.49 -0.82
N LYS A 59 -0.16 14.16 -0.43
CA LYS A 59 -0.78 12.91 -0.86
C LYS A 59 -1.08 12.94 -2.34
N ASP A 60 -1.64 14.04 -2.84
CA ASP A 60 -1.97 14.19 -4.25
C ASP A 60 -0.68 14.08 -5.09
N ASP A 61 0.39 14.80 -4.71
CA ASP A 61 1.68 14.75 -5.41
C ASP A 61 2.30 13.33 -5.42
N VAL A 62 2.23 12.60 -4.30
CA VAL A 62 2.77 11.23 -4.21
C VAL A 62 1.87 10.19 -4.90
N GLU A 63 0.55 10.36 -4.83
CA GLU A 63 -0.44 9.50 -5.51
C GLU A 63 -0.28 9.62 -7.02
N ASP A 64 -0.21 10.85 -7.54
CA ASP A 64 0.04 11.12 -8.97
C ASP A 64 1.37 10.50 -9.42
N ASN A 65 2.44 10.69 -8.64
CA ASN A 65 3.74 10.11 -8.98
C ASN A 65 3.77 8.57 -8.94
N LEU A 66 2.94 7.93 -8.10
CA LEU A 66 2.79 6.47 -8.11
C LEU A 66 2.04 6.02 -9.36
N HIS A 67 0.98 6.72 -9.76
CA HIS A 67 0.27 6.43 -11.01
C HIS A 67 1.17 6.60 -12.23
N ASP A 68 1.93 7.70 -12.30
CA ASP A 68 2.87 7.96 -13.39
C ASP A 68 3.95 6.86 -13.55
N GLN A 69 4.27 6.13 -12.46
CA GLN A 69 5.21 5.01 -12.48
C GLN A 69 4.53 3.67 -12.76
N LEU A 70 3.36 3.41 -12.17
CA LEU A 70 2.69 2.12 -12.24
C LEU A 70 1.86 1.95 -13.51
N ASP A 71 1.14 2.98 -13.93
CA ASP A 71 0.21 2.90 -15.07
C ASP A 71 0.92 2.51 -16.37
N PRO A 72 2.09 3.06 -16.75
CA PRO A 72 2.81 2.62 -17.95
C PRO A 72 3.28 1.16 -17.88
N LEU A 73 3.64 0.66 -16.69
CA LEU A 73 4.05 -0.74 -16.54
C LEU A 73 2.87 -1.68 -16.74
N ILE A 74 1.69 -1.29 -16.28
CA ILE A 74 0.46 -2.06 -16.44
C ILE A 74 -0.05 -1.99 -17.88
N ASP A 75 -0.15 -0.79 -18.44
CA ASP A 75 -0.76 -0.56 -19.75
C ASP A 75 0.18 -0.91 -20.93
N ASP A 76 1.48 -0.60 -20.83
CA ASP A 76 2.44 -0.79 -21.94
C ASP A 76 3.30 -2.05 -21.79
N ALA A 77 3.76 -2.38 -20.58
CA ALA A 77 4.60 -3.57 -20.32
C ALA A 77 3.78 -4.82 -19.99
N GLY A 78 2.46 -4.68 -19.80
CA GLY A 78 1.54 -5.79 -19.53
C GLY A 78 1.76 -6.43 -18.17
N CYS A 79 2.26 -5.68 -17.19
CA CYS A 79 2.37 -6.13 -15.81
C CYS A 79 0.99 -6.18 -15.14
N ASP A 80 0.80 -7.16 -14.26
CA ASP A 80 -0.42 -7.29 -13.47
C ASP A 80 -0.16 -6.80 -12.04
N TYR A 81 -1.10 -6.06 -11.46
CA TYR A 81 -1.02 -5.66 -10.05
C TYR A 81 -1.34 -6.85 -9.13
N ASP A 82 -0.37 -7.29 -8.32
CA ASP A 82 -0.61 -8.29 -7.28
C ASP A 82 -1.15 -7.64 -6.00
N ALA A 83 -2.47 -7.75 -5.82
CA ALA A 83 -3.16 -7.24 -4.63
C ALA A 83 -2.70 -7.88 -3.30
N LYS A 84 -2.07 -9.07 -3.31
CA LYS A 84 -1.49 -9.68 -2.12
C LYS A 84 -0.19 -8.99 -1.75
N GLU A 85 0.68 -8.73 -2.70
CA GLU A 85 1.95 -8.03 -2.46
C GLU A 85 1.69 -6.55 -2.15
N GLY A 86 0.76 -5.90 -2.83
CA GLY A 86 0.28 -4.56 -2.46
C GLY A 86 -0.22 -4.47 -1.01
N ARG A 87 -0.89 -5.52 -0.50
CA ARG A 87 -1.27 -5.59 0.92
C ARG A 87 -0.08 -5.73 1.87
N LEU A 88 0.95 -6.48 1.49
CA LEU A 88 2.15 -6.68 2.28
C LEU A 88 2.97 -5.38 2.34
N CYS A 89 3.20 -4.74 1.20
CA CYS A 89 3.77 -3.41 1.09
C CYS A 89 3.07 -2.39 2.01
N ILE A 90 1.73 -2.27 1.93
CA ILE A 90 0.97 -1.36 2.80
C ILE A 90 1.10 -1.72 4.27
N LYS A 91 1.17 -3.01 4.62
CA LYS A 91 1.34 -3.45 6.01
C LYS A 91 2.70 -3.01 6.55
N THR A 92 3.77 -3.16 5.77
CA THR A 92 5.13 -2.75 6.14
C THR A 92 5.25 -1.24 6.20
N ALA A 93 4.81 -0.51 5.17
CA ALA A 93 4.75 0.95 5.21
C ALA A 93 3.95 1.46 6.42
N ASN A 94 2.83 0.81 6.78
CA ASN A 94 2.06 1.20 7.95
C ASN A 94 2.76 0.89 9.28
N LYS A 95 3.60 -0.14 9.34
CA LYS A 95 4.44 -0.43 10.51
C LYS A 95 5.51 0.66 10.66
N LEU A 96 6.21 0.98 9.57
CA LEU A 96 7.38 1.85 9.56
C LEU A 96 7.06 3.35 9.39
N LYS A 97 5.79 3.75 9.14
CA LYS A 97 5.40 5.16 8.88
C LYS A 97 5.80 6.20 9.93
N ASN A 98 6.16 5.76 11.14
CA ASN A 98 6.59 6.65 12.23
C ASN A 98 8.00 6.28 12.72
N GLU A 99 8.63 5.29 12.09
CA GLU A 99 9.99 4.86 12.39
C GLU A 99 10.92 5.70 11.53
N CYS A 100 11.65 6.62 12.17
CA CYS A 100 12.63 7.48 11.50
C CYS A 100 13.99 6.79 11.43
N SER A 101 13.96 5.50 11.09
CA SER A 101 15.15 4.69 10.82
C SER A 101 15.62 4.97 9.40
N ASP A 102 16.94 4.98 9.20
CA ASP A 102 17.57 5.08 7.89
C ASP A 102 17.20 3.86 7.01
N ASP A 103 16.97 2.70 7.64
CA ASP A 103 16.63 1.44 6.95
C ASP A 103 15.14 1.39 6.52
N ALA A 104 14.27 2.24 7.06
CA ALA A 104 12.83 2.11 6.86
C ALA A 104 12.40 2.29 5.40
N ASP A 105 13.10 3.13 4.63
CA ASP A 105 12.78 3.31 3.21
C ASP A 105 13.20 2.10 2.38
N GLN A 106 14.32 1.46 2.74
CA GLN A 106 14.76 0.21 2.09
C GLN A 106 13.81 -0.94 2.41
N ASP A 107 13.43 -1.12 3.69
CA ASP A 107 12.49 -2.17 4.10
C ASP A 107 11.12 -2.03 3.41
N ILE A 108 10.64 -0.79 3.23
CA ILE A 108 9.41 -0.55 2.47
C ILE A 108 9.64 -0.89 0.99
N ALA A 109 10.73 -0.43 0.38
CA ALA A 109 11.02 -0.69 -1.02
C ALA A 109 11.10 -2.20 -1.32
N ASP A 110 11.79 -2.97 -0.48
CA ASP A 110 11.95 -4.41 -0.64
C ASP A 110 10.59 -5.14 -0.59
N ASP A 111 9.73 -4.82 0.38
CA ASP A 111 8.38 -5.41 0.50
C ASP A 111 7.39 -4.88 -0.56
N CYS A 112 7.73 -3.78 -1.25
CA CYS A 112 6.92 -3.18 -2.30
C CYS A 112 7.43 -3.50 -3.72
N ALA A 113 8.55 -4.22 -3.87
CA ALA A 113 9.12 -4.54 -5.18
C ALA A 113 8.18 -5.43 -6.02
N GLU A 114 7.47 -6.34 -5.34
CA GLU A 114 6.64 -7.39 -5.96
C GLU A 114 5.17 -6.94 -6.16
N VAL A 115 4.85 -5.65 -6.01
CA VAL A 115 3.46 -5.17 -6.18
C VAL A 115 2.97 -5.24 -7.63
N LEU A 116 3.91 -5.35 -8.58
CA LEU A 116 3.64 -5.65 -9.98
C LEU A 116 4.28 -7.00 -10.34
N ASP A 117 3.51 -7.84 -11.01
CA ASP A 117 3.93 -9.12 -11.59
C ASP A 117 4.08 -8.90 -13.11
N CYS A 118 5.33 -8.74 -13.58
CA CYS A 118 5.61 -8.42 -14.98
C CYS A 118 6.00 -9.67 -15.79
N PRO A 119 5.59 -9.79 -17.08
CA PRO A 119 6.00 -10.90 -17.92
C PRO A 119 7.51 -10.86 -18.19
N GLY A 120 8.30 -11.65 -17.44
CA GLY A 120 9.74 -11.78 -17.66
C GLY A 120 10.62 -11.71 -16.41
N ASP A 121 10.04 -11.54 -15.21
CA ASP A 121 10.72 -11.70 -13.93
C ASP A 121 10.94 -13.18 -13.52
#